data_AF-A0A6P6VFD7-F1
#
_entry.id   AF-A0A6P6VFD7-F1
#
_cell.length_a   1.000
_cell.length_b   1.000
_cell.length_c   1.000
_cell.angle_alpha   90.00
_cell.angle_beta   90.00
_cell.angle_gamma   90.00
#
_symmetry.space_group_name_H-M   'P 1'
#
loop_
_entity.id
_entity.type
_entity.pdbx_description
1 polymer ?
#
loop_
_entity_poly.entity_id
_entity_poly.type
_entity_poly.pdbx_seq_one_letter_code
_entity_poly.pdbx_strand_id
1 'polypeptide(L)'
;MYYTITRSLFILKVKRTRVSWMLMFCTLGMQLNHVLRTRILISKNDAKVADAQGQGGILNGDGFLDHGFTRPKVLILLPLASIAFWVVKRLIQLTPSKHKVNIEHMDRFTEEFGSGGVESEEEDEDVENSKRKKSSKPSDFQSLFGGNNNDHFMIGIKYMG
;
A
#
# COMPACT_ATOMS: atom_id res chain seq x y z
N MET A 1 13.54 35.86 -0.94
CA MET A 1 12.80 35.23 -2.06
C MET A 1 12.69 33.74 -1.73
N TYR A 2 11.62 33.32 -1.06
CA TYR A 2 11.46 31.93 -0.62
C TYR A 2 10.37 31.29 -1.47
N TYR A 3 10.75 30.26 -2.22
CA TYR A 3 9.86 29.51 -3.09
C TYR A 3 8.93 28.62 -2.25
N THR A 4 7.63 28.85 -2.38
CA THR A 4 6.57 27.99 -1.88
C THR A 4 6.56 26.67 -2.66
N ILE A 5 6.84 25.55 -2.00
CA ILE A 5 6.57 24.22 -2.53
C ILE A 5 5.17 23.82 -2.07
N THR A 6 4.18 24.09 -2.92
CA THR A 6 2.84 23.50 -2.84
C THR A 6 2.93 22.05 -3.34
N ARG A 7 3.40 21.14 -2.49
CA ARG A 7 3.10 19.72 -2.64
C ARG A 7 2.01 19.36 -1.67
N SER A 8 0.82 19.11 -2.23
CA SER A 8 -0.39 18.66 -1.55
C SER A 8 -0.07 17.59 -0.49
N LEU A 9 0.00 18.02 0.76
CA LEU A 9 -0.02 17.16 1.93
C LEU A 9 -1.49 16.93 2.27
N PHE A 10 -2.11 15.92 1.65
CA PHE A 10 -3.47 15.52 2.01
C PHE A 10 -3.41 14.72 3.32
N ILE A 11 -3.49 15.41 4.46
CA ILE A 11 -3.77 14.79 5.76
C ILE A 11 -5.27 14.53 5.81
N LEU A 12 -5.69 13.33 5.41
CA LEU A 12 -7.08 12.90 5.49
C LEU A 12 -7.40 12.50 6.93
N LYS A 13 -7.95 13.44 7.71
CA LYS A 13 -8.57 13.12 9.01
C LYS A 13 -9.94 12.50 8.74
N VAL A 14 -9.95 11.20 8.49
CA VAL A 14 -11.12 10.40 8.09
C VAL A 14 -12.13 10.30 9.23
N LYS A 15 -13.32 10.89 9.05
CA LYS A 15 -14.56 10.42 9.71
C LYS A 15 -15.21 9.38 8.79
N ARG A 16 -15.69 8.28 9.36
CA ARG A 16 -16.23 7.10 8.65
C ARG A 16 -17.56 7.40 7.94
N THR A 17 -17.52 8.16 6.85
CA THR A 17 -18.66 8.35 5.92
C THR A 17 -18.44 7.51 4.67
N ARG A 18 -19.52 7.07 3.99
CA ARG A 18 -19.43 6.33 2.70
C ARG A 18 -18.58 7.09 1.67
N VAL A 19 -18.64 8.42 1.68
CA VAL A 19 -17.80 9.30 0.84
C VAL A 19 -16.32 9.17 1.20
N SER A 20 -15.97 9.05 2.49
CA SER A 20 -14.60 8.89 2.92
C SER A 20 -13.97 7.57 2.45
N TRP A 21 -14.73 6.48 2.39
CA TRP A 21 -14.24 5.19 1.87
C TRP A 21 -14.00 5.26 0.37
N MET A 22 -14.91 5.91 -0.37
CA MET A 22 -14.74 6.13 -1.81
C MET A 22 -13.48 6.95 -2.12
N LEU A 23 -13.25 8.04 -1.37
CA LEU A 23 -12.04 8.85 -1.53
C LEU A 23 -10.77 8.03 -1.25
N MET A 24 -10.78 7.23 -0.17
CA MET A 24 -9.66 6.35 0.17
C MET A 24 -9.40 5.29 -0.90
N PHE A 25 -10.44 4.64 -1.45
CA PHE A 25 -10.24 3.69 -2.55
C PHE A 25 -9.70 4.35 -3.80
N CYS A 26 -10.17 5.55 -4.12
CA CYS A 26 -9.69 6.31 -5.27
C CYS A 26 -8.21 6.67 -5.10
N THR A 27 -7.79 7.17 -3.93
CA THR A 27 -6.38 7.50 -3.67
C THR A 27 -5.48 6.27 -3.73
N LEU A 28 -5.90 5.14 -3.16
CA LEU A 28 -5.16 3.87 -3.25
C LEU A 28 -5.03 3.41 -4.71
N GLY A 29 -6.08 3.51 -5.51
CA GLY A 29 -6.05 3.19 -6.93
C GLY A 29 -5.10 4.09 -7.73
N MET A 30 -5.11 5.40 -7.47
CA MET A 30 -4.18 6.35 -8.10
C MET A 30 -2.72 6.04 -7.75
N GLN A 31 -2.44 5.72 -6.48
CA GLN A 31 -1.11 5.33 -6.02
C GLN A 31 -0.62 4.04 -6.69
N LEU A 32 -1.48 3.01 -6.73
CA LEU A 32 -1.19 1.76 -7.41
C LEU A 32 -0.89 1.99 -8.90
N ASN A 33 -1.73 2.76 -9.60
CA ASN A 33 -1.50 3.09 -11.01
C ASN A 33 -0.17 3.84 -11.21
N HIS A 34 0.20 4.76 -10.31
CA HIS A 34 1.48 5.45 -10.36
C HIS A 34 2.65 4.44 -10.27
N VAL A 35 2.61 3.52 -9.30
CA VAL A 35 3.65 2.49 -9.12
C VAL A 35 3.79 1.61 -10.38
N LEU A 36 2.67 1.10 -10.90
CA LEU A 36 2.67 0.22 -12.07
C LEU A 36 3.16 0.94 -13.34
N ARG A 37 2.75 2.20 -13.56
CA ARG A 37 3.20 3.00 -14.70
C ARG A 37 4.69 3.29 -14.65
N THR A 38 5.21 3.68 -13.48
CA THR A 38 6.65 3.92 -13.32
C THR A 38 7.43 2.64 -13.62
N ARG A 39 6.91 1.47 -13.23
CA ARG A 39 7.56 0.19 -13.50
C ARG A 39 7.61 -0.16 -14.99
N ILE A 40 6.50 0.04 -15.70
CA ILE A 40 6.45 -0.13 -17.16
C ILE A 40 7.43 0.82 -17.85
N LEU A 41 7.54 2.06 -17.37
CA LEU A 41 8.49 3.04 -17.91
C LEU A 41 9.94 2.57 -17.72
N ILE A 42 10.29 2.12 -16.51
CA ILE A 42 11.62 1.60 -16.19
C ILE A 42 11.96 0.41 -17.09
N SER A 43 11.07 -0.56 -17.21
CA SER A 43 11.29 -1.73 -18.07
C SER A 43 11.51 -1.35 -19.54
N LYS A 44 10.81 -0.34 -20.05
CA LYS A 44 11.04 0.20 -21.41
C LYS A 44 12.38 0.90 -21.54
N ASN A 45 12.83 1.59 -20.49
CA ASN A 45 14.13 2.23 -20.46
C ASN A 45 15.26 1.19 -20.41
N ASP A 46 15.12 0.16 -19.57
CA ASP A 46 16.07 -0.96 -19.48
C ASP A 46 16.25 -1.64 -20.84
N ALA A 47 15.16 -1.88 -21.58
CA ALA A 47 15.21 -2.44 -22.93
C ALA A 47 15.98 -1.54 -23.92
N LYS A 48 15.73 -0.22 -23.90
CA LYS A 48 16.46 0.74 -24.76
C LYS A 48 17.94 0.80 -24.43
N VAL A 49 18.28 0.73 -23.14
CA VAL A 49 19.68 0.70 -22.68
C VAL A 49 20.37 -0.57 -23.19
N ALA A 50 19.72 -1.73 -23.09
CA ALA A 50 20.26 -2.99 -23.59
C ALA A 50 20.46 -2.96 -25.12
N ASP A 51 19.49 -2.45 -25.88
CA ASP A 51 19.58 -2.34 -27.34
C ASP A 51 20.73 -1.43 -27.79
N ALA A 52 20.90 -0.29 -27.12
CA ALA A 52 21.95 0.67 -27.45
C ALA A 52 23.35 0.16 -27.10
N GLN A 53 23.49 -0.59 -26.00
CA GLN A 53 24.73 -1.26 -25.64
C GLN A 53 25.12 -2.33 -26.67
N GLY A 54 24.14 -3.09 -27.18
CA GLY A 54 24.36 -4.08 -28.25
C GLY A 54 24.81 -3.48 -29.58
N GLN A 55 24.48 -2.21 -29.83
CA GLN A 55 24.83 -1.49 -31.07
C GLN A 55 26.13 -0.66 -30.95
N GLY A 56 26.84 -0.74 -29.81
CA GLY A 56 28.08 0.02 -29.59
C GLY A 56 27.89 1.54 -29.44
N GLY A 57 26.65 1.99 -29.22
CA GLY A 57 26.34 3.41 -29.05
C GLY A 57 26.72 3.91 -27.66
N ILE A 58 27.42 5.05 -27.58
CA ILE A 58 27.64 5.76 -26.31
C ILE A 58 26.31 6.38 -25.89
N LEU A 59 25.72 5.86 -24.82
CA LEU A 59 24.55 6.45 -24.18
C LEU A 59 24.96 7.76 -23.52
N ASN A 60 24.46 8.89 -24.04
CA ASN A 60 24.58 10.18 -23.34
C ASN A 60 23.87 10.06 -21.99
N GLY A 61 24.61 10.24 -20.88
CA GLY A 61 24.20 9.91 -19.51
C GLY A 61 22.96 10.64 -18.95
N ASP A 62 22.35 11.53 -19.73
CA ASP A 62 21.16 12.32 -19.34
C ASP A 62 19.82 11.61 -19.59
N GLY A 63 19.81 10.48 -20.33
CA GLY A 63 18.55 9.87 -20.80
C GLY A 63 17.81 8.99 -19.79
N PHE A 64 18.51 8.34 -18.85
CA PHE A 64 17.96 7.26 -18.02
C PHE A 64 18.38 7.40 -16.54
N LEU A 65 17.80 8.39 -15.86
CA LEU A 65 18.07 8.70 -14.45
C LEU A 65 17.19 7.90 -13.47
N ASP A 66 16.59 6.80 -13.93
CA ASP A 66 15.71 5.96 -13.13
C ASP A 66 16.44 4.87 -12.34
N HIS A 67 17.75 4.67 -12.55
CA HIS A 67 18.61 3.64 -11.93
C HIS A 67 19.09 3.91 -10.49
N GLY A 68 18.28 4.59 -9.66
CA GLY A 68 18.61 4.77 -8.24
C GLY A 68 18.69 3.44 -7.46
N PHE A 69 19.58 3.38 -6.45
CA PHE A 69 19.77 2.24 -5.55
C PHE A 69 18.49 1.85 -4.80
N THR A 70 17.72 2.83 -4.34
CA THR A 70 16.36 2.66 -3.83
C THR A 70 15.37 3.37 -4.73
N ARG A 71 14.22 2.74 -5.00
CA ARG A 71 13.18 3.29 -5.88
C ARG A 71 11.79 3.40 -5.19
N PRO A 72 11.68 3.98 -3.98
CA PRO A 72 10.37 4.23 -3.37
C PRO A 72 9.56 5.21 -4.25
N LYS A 73 8.28 4.89 -4.49
CA LYS A 73 7.40 5.69 -5.36
C LYS A 73 6.26 6.35 -4.60
N VAL A 74 5.79 5.71 -3.55
CA VAL A 74 4.66 6.15 -2.73
C VAL A 74 4.99 5.86 -1.27
N LEU A 75 4.68 6.82 -0.40
CA LEU A 75 4.71 6.68 1.06
C LEU A 75 3.28 6.90 1.57
N ILE A 76 2.78 5.98 2.39
CA ILE A 76 1.46 6.07 3.02
C ILE A 76 1.68 6.12 4.53
N LEU A 77 1.26 7.22 5.16
CA LEU A 77 1.32 7.38 6.62
C LEU A 77 0.00 6.93 7.24
N LEU A 78 0.07 5.95 8.13
CA LEU A 78 -1.09 5.36 8.79
C LEU A 78 -0.87 5.38 10.30
N PRO A 79 -1.91 5.66 11.10
CA PRO A 79 -1.72 5.85 12.53
C PRO A 79 -1.63 4.54 13.32
N LEU A 80 -2.14 3.42 12.78
CA LEU A 80 -2.22 2.14 13.47
C LEU A 80 -1.95 0.96 12.53
N ALA A 81 -1.37 -0.12 13.06
CA ALA A 81 -1.07 -1.34 12.34
C ALA A 81 -2.33 -2.03 11.78
N SER A 82 -3.45 -1.99 12.49
CA SER A 82 -4.75 -2.48 12.01
C SER A 82 -5.22 -1.76 10.73
N ILE A 83 -4.98 -0.46 10.63
CA ILE A 83 -5.32 0.31 9.44
C ILE A 83 -4.34 -0.04 8.30
N ALA A 84 -3.06 -0.25 8.61
CA ALA A 84 -2.09 -0.74 7.64
C ALA A 84 -2.48 -2.11 7.08
N PHE A 85 -2.90 -3.03 7.94
CA PHE A 85 -3.42 -4.35 7.55
C PHE A 85 -4.54 -4.23 6.52
N TRP A 86 -5.54 -3.40 6.83
CA TRP A 86 -6.68 -3.15 5.96
C TRP A 86 -6.25 -2.52 4.62
N VAL A 87 -5.37 -1.51 4.64
CA VAL A 87 -4.88 -0.84 3.44
C VAL A 87 -4.14 -1.82 2.52
N VAL A 88 -3.29 -2.69 3.06
CA VAL A 88 -2.53 -3.66 2.28
C VAL A 88 -3.45 -4.70 1.65
N LYS A 89 -4.38 -5.27 2.43
CA LYS A 89 -5.42 -6.17 1.88
C LYS A 89 -6.19 -5.50 0.74
N ARG A 90 -6.51 -4.21 0.88
CA ARG A 90 -7.21 -3.48 -0.18
C ARG A 90 -6.35 -3.23 -1.42
N LEU A 91 -5.08 -2.89 -1.26
CA LEU A 91 -4.15 -2.74 -2.39
C LEU A 91 -4.03 -4.04 -3.19
N ILE A 92 -4.01 -5.18 -2.51
CA ILE A 92 -4.00 -6.51 -3.15
C ILE A 92 -5.29 -6.76 -3.94
N GLN A 93 -6.45 -6.42 -3.37
CA GLN A 93 -7.73 -6.54 -4.07
C GLN A 93 -7.82 -5.64 -5.32
N LEU A 94 -7.25 -4.42 -5.24
CA LEU A 94 -7.22 -3.47 -6.36
C LEU A 94 -6.16 -3.79 -7.43
N THR A 95 -5.19 -4.66 -7.10
CA THR A 95 -4.13 -5.05 -8.02
C THR A 95 -4.72 -5.88 -9.17
N PRO A 96 -4.53 -5.48 -10.45
CA PRO A 96 -5.04 -6.23 -11.59
C PRO A 96 -4.48 -7.66 -11.60
N SER A 97 -5.30 -8.65 -11.95
CA SER A 97 -4.94 -10.08 -11.90
C SER A 97 -3.64 -10.41 -12.63
N LYS A 98 -3.30 -9.67 -13.70
CA LYS A 98 -2.02 -9.79 -14.44
C LYS A 98 -0.77 -9.60 -13.57
N HIS A 99 -0.89 -8.85 -12.48
CA HIS A 99 0.21 -8.55 -11.54
C HIS A 99 0.02 -9.25 -10.18
N LYS A 100 -1.04 -10.06 -10.01
CA LYS A 100 -1.40 -10.72 -8.75
C LYS A 100 -0.87 -12.16 -8.65
N VAL A 101 0.11 -12.51 -9.49
CA VAL A 101 0.49 -13.91 -9.76
C VAL A 101 1.11 -14.63 -8.55
N ASN A 102 1.76 -13.90 -7.64
CA ASN A 102 2.23 -14.46 -6.37
C ASN A 102 2.30 -13.37 -5.29
N ILE A 103 1.78 -13.65 -4.09
CA ILE A 103 1.91 -12.75 -2.93
C ILE A 103 2.77 -13.45 -1.90
N GLU A 104 4.01 -12.99 -1.78
CA GLU A 104 4.98 -13.55 -0.84
C GLU A 104 4.79 -12.94 0.56
N HIS A 105 5.11 -13.73 1.60
CA HIS A 105 5.11 -13.30 3.01
C HIS A 105 3.76 -12.81 3.57
N MET A 106 2.64 -13.21 2.95
CA MET A 106 1.29 -12.86 3.44
C MET A 106 1.01 -13.41 4.84
N ASP A 107 1.46 -14.62 5.15
CA ASP A 107 1.22 -15.27 6.44
C ASP A 107 1.89 -14.51 7.57
N ARG A 108 3.19 -14.19 7.41
CA ARG A 108 3.94 -13.36 8.35
C ARG A 108 3.31 -11.98 8.51
N PHE A 109 2.87 -11.36 7.41
CA PHE A 109 2.19 -10.07 7.48
C PHE A 109 0.89 -10.16 8.27
N THR A 110 0.11 -11.23 8.07
CA THR A 110 -1.16 -11.44 8.78
C THR A 110 -0.95 -11.73 10.26
N GLU A 111 0.10 -12.47 10.62
CA GLU A 111 0.48 -12.70 12.01
C GLU A 111 0.88 -11.39 12.72
N GLU A 112 1.73 -10.57 12.08
CA GLU A 112 2.26 -9.34 12.67
C GLU A 112 1.22 -8.21 12.73
N PHE A 113 0.38 -8.06 11.70
CA PHE A 113 -0.55 -6.93 11.55
C PHE A 113 -2.02 -7.30 11.79
N GLY A 114 -2.41 -8.56 11.61
CA GLY A 114 -3.79 -9.04 11.70
C GLY A 114 -4.25 -9.42 13.11
N SER A 115 -3.34 -9.53 14.08
CA SER A 115 -3.67 -9.90 15.46
C SER A 115 -4.41 -8.76 16.17
N GLY A 116 -5.73 -8.75 15.99
CA GLY A 116 -6.66 -7.76 16.52
C GLY A 116 -7.95 -7.74 15.71
N GLY A 117 -8.89 -8.62 16.09
CA GLY A 117 -10.32 -8.31 16.19
C GLY A 117 -11.07 -7.64 15.04
N VAL A 118 -10.60 -7.70 13.80
CA VAL A 118 -11.41 -7.36 12.62
C VAL A 118 -11.19 -8.43 11.56
N GLU A 119 -11.77 -9.60 11.84
CA GLU A 119 -12.30 -10.44 10.76
C GLU A 119 -13.24 -9.54 9.95
N SER A 120 -12.93 -9.43 8.68
CA SER A 120 -13.78 -8.78 7.71
C SER A 120 -15.10 -9.55 7.70
N GLU A 121 -16.24 -8.86 7.56
CA GLU A 121 -17.59 -9.44 7.57
C GLU A 121 -17.88 -10.33 6.35
N GLU A 122 -16.87 -10.97 5.78
CA GLU A 122 -16.97 -11.89 4.64
C GLU A 122 -15.92 -12.99 4.88
N GLU A 123 -16.40 -14.23 5.07
CA GLU A 123 -15.65 -15.51 5.10
C GLU A 123 -14.96 -15.85 6.44
N ASP A 124 -15.71 -16.44 7.39
CA ASP A 124 -15.78 -17.90 7.57
C ASP A 124 -16.52 -18.24 8.87
N GLU A 125 -17.53 -19.11 8.76
CA GLU A 125 -18.12 -19.83 9.88
C GLU A 125 -17.03 -20.74 10.49
N ASP A 126 -17.05 -20.88 11.83
CA ASP A 126 -16.26 -21.86 12.60
C ASP A 126 -14.87 -21.46 13.14
N VAL A 127 -14.79 -20.41 13.96
CA VAL A 127 -13.91 -20.48 15.16
C VAL A 127 -14.63 -19.92 16.39
N GLU A 128 -15.35 -20.83 17.02
CA GLU A 128 -15.85 -20.71 18.37
C GLU A 128 -14.68 -20.46 19.36
N ASN A 129 -14.91 -19.55 20.30
CA ASN A 129 -14.15 -19.38 21.54
C ASN A 129 -12.97 -18.38 21.58
N SER A 130 -13.27 -17.11 21.29
CA SER A 130 -12.66 -16.02 22.06
C SER A 130 -13.74 -15.03 22.47
N LYS A 131 -14.23 -15.24 23.69
CA LYS A 131 -15.20 -14.43 24.44
C LYS A 131 -15.09 -12.95 24.06
N ARG A 132 -16.03 -12.50 23.22
CA ARG A 132 -16.41 -11.10 23.06
C ARG A 132 -16.83 -10.59 24.44
N LYS A 133 -15.86 -10.17 25.27
CA LYS A 133 -16.13 -9.27 26.38
C LYS A 133 -16.80 -8.07 25.72
N LYS A 134 -18.12 -7.95 25.85
CA LYS A 134 -18.88 -6.78 25.39
C LYS A 134 -18.18 -5.56 25.97
N SER A 135 -17.35 -4.91 25.15
CA SER A 135 -16.59 -3.76 25.62
C SER A 135 -17.59 -2.68 25.93
N SER A 136 -17.52 -2.03 27.09
CA SER A 136 -18.34 -0.86 27.43
C SER A 136 -18.02 0.36 26.54
N LYS A 137 -17.25 0.18 25.49
CA LYS A 137 -16.73 1.20 24.60
C LYS A 137 -17.73 1.40 23.45
N PRO A 138 -17.93 2.65 22.99
CA PRO A 138 -18.78 2.94 21.85
C PRO A 138 -18.34 2.17 20.59
N SER A 139 -19.28 1.87 19.69
CA SER A 139 -19.03 1.17 18.42
C SER A 139 -17.93 1.82 17.57
N ASP A 140 -17.86 3.15 17.59
CA ASP A 140 -16.84 3.91 16.85
C ASP A 140 -15.44 3.68 17.43
N PHE A 141 -15.33 3.58 18.75
CA PHE A 141 -14.06 3.26 19.41
C PHE A 141 -13.61 1.84 19.03
N GLN A 142 -14.52 0.87 19.11
CA GLN A 142 -14.21 -0.51 18.75
C GLN A 142 -13.85 -0.66 17.27
N SER A 143 -14.44 0.16 16.40
CA SER A 143 -14.10 0.19 14.98
C SER A 143 -12.70 0.71 14.69
N LEU A 144 -12.21 1.68 15.48
CA LEU A 144 -10.89 2.29 15.28
C LEU A 144 -9.78 1.54 16.03
N PHE A 145 -10.11 0.99 17.20
CA PHE A 145 -9.14 0.43 18.14
C PHE A 145 -9.42 -1.03 18.51
N GLY A 146 -10.34 -1.69 17.82
CA GLY A 146 -10.65 -3.11 18.04
C GLY A 146 -9.60 -4.05 17.48
N GLY A 147 -8.70 -3.54 16.64
CA GLY A 147 -7.62 -4.32 16.05
C GLY A 147 -6.24 -4.07 16.65
N ASN A 148 -5.21 -4.43 15.88
CA ASN A 148 -3.83 -4.16 16.27
C ASN A 148 -3.62 -2.63 16.38
N ASN A 149 -3.39 -2.17 17.61
CA ASN A 149 -3.22 -0.77 17.95
C ASN A 149 -1.74 -0.35 18.00
N ASN A 150 -0.82 -1.19 17.55
CA ASN A 150 0.58 -0.81 17.42
C ASN A 150 0.72 0.37 16.44
N ASP A 151 1.33 1.46 16.89
CA ASP A 151 1.65 2.66 16.11
C ASP A 151 3.13 2.70 15.70
N HIS A 152 3.95 1.79 16.22
CA HIS A 152 5.36 1.67 15.90
C HIS A 152 5.60 0.49 14.94
N PHE A 153 5.43 0.75 13.65
CA PHE A 153 5.67 -0.23 12.59
C PHE A 153 6.22 0.43 11.33
N MET A 154 6.91 -0.37 10.51
CA MET A 154 7.31 0.00 9.15
C MET A 154 7.17 -1.23 8.25
N ILE A 155 6.59 -1.04 7.07
CA ILE A 155 6.44 -2.11 6.08
C ILE A 155 6.82 -1.63 4.69
N GLY A 156 7.57 -2.46 3.96
CA GLY A 156 7.88 -2.27 2.55
C GLY A 156 7.05 -3.21 1.69
N ILE A 157 6.44 -2.68 0.63
CA ILE A 157 5.69 -3.47 -0.36
C ILE A 157 6.39 -3.31 -1.71
N LYS A 158 6.68 -4.44 -2.36
CA LYS A 158 7.33 -4.47 -3.67
C LYS A 158 6.47 -5.26 -4.65
N TYR A 159 6.21 -4.66 -5.81
CA TYR A 159 5.59 -5.35 -6.94
C TYR A 159 6.70 -6.04 -7.75
N MET A 160 6.67 -7.37 -7.75
CA MET A 160 7.53 -8.24 -8.58
C MET A 160 6.79 -8.57 -9.89
N GLY A 161 7.50 -8.76 -11.00
CA GLY A 161 6.94 -9.17 -12.30
C GLY A 161 7.68 -8.57 -13.46
#